data_AF-E6TTL9-F1
#
_entry.id   AF-E6TTL9-F1
#
_cell.length_a   1.000
_cell.length_b   1.000
_cell.length_c   1.000
_cell.angle_alpha   90.00
_cell.angle_beta   90.00
_cell.angle_gamma   90.00
#
_symmetry.space_group_name_H-M   'P 1'
#
loop_
_entity.id
_entity.type
_entity.pdbx_description
1 polymer ?
#
loop_
_entity_poly.entity_id
_entity_poly.type
_entity_poly.pdbx_seq_one_letter_code
_entity_poly.pdbx_strand_id
1 'polypeptide(L)'
;MTTPTYEDIKIIHEKLVSMRLEYWLEHNVFTFQWWLLLTILVVPWLVWWLFVDKKNISRILLFGCLLMILVLIMDDLGVELQLWSYRYQLVSILPRLISIDQGIIIIFHMAIYQFFPKWKSFLIANIVMAIVFS
;
A
#
# COMPACT_ATOMS: atom_id res chain seq x y z
N MET A 1 16.58 35.16 -8.47
CA MET A 1 15.37 34.31 -8.58
C MET A 1 14.44 34.72 -7.45
N THR A 2 13.19 35.07 -7.74
CA THR A 2 12.18 35.36 -6.71
C THR A 2 11.83 34.08 -5.97
N THR A 3 11.71 34.15 -4.65
CA THR A 3 11.28 33.01 -3.82
C THR A 3 9.84 32.64 -4.17
N PRO A 4 9.51 31.36 -4.43
CA PRO A 4 8.16 30.95 -4.74
C PRO A 4 7.22 31.22 -3.57
N THR A 5 5.99 31.64 -3.88
CA THR A 5 4.90 31.86 -2.92
C THR A 5 4.08 30.58 -2.72
N TYR A 6 3.26 30.54 -1.67
CA TYR A 6 2.32 29.42 -1.47
C TYR A 6 1.34 29.28 -2.64
N GLU A 7 0.94 30.37 -3.28
CA GLU A 7 0.04 30.31 -4.44
C GLU A 7 0.72 29.72 -5.67
N ASP A 8 2.02 29.94 -5.85
CA ASP A 8 2.79 29.26 -6.90
C ASP A 8 2.78 27.74 -6.67
N ILE A 9 2.95 27.29 -5.41
CA ILE A 9 2.88 25.87 -5.04
C ILE A 9 1.49 25.31 -5.33
N LYS A 10 0.43 26.03 -4.94
CA LYS A 10 -0.95 25.61 -5.15
C LYS A 10 -1.28 25.43 -6.64
N ILE A 11 -0.89 26.39 -7.48
CA ILE A 11 -1.12 26.32 -8.94
C ILE A 11 -0.41 25.10 -9.54
N ILE A 12 0.83 24.84 -9.14
CA ILE A 12 1.58 23.66 -9.61
C ILE A 12 0.91 22.37 -9.12
N HIS A 13 0.45 22.33 -7.87
CA HIS A 13 -0.23 21.18 -7.30
C HIS A 13 -1.54 20.87 -8.05
N GLU A 14 -2.37 21.87 -8.31
CA GLU A 14 -3.62 21.72 -9.09
C GLU A 14 -3.33 21.14 -10.49
N LYS A 15 -2.31 21.67 -11.17
CA LYS A 15 -1.86 21.15 -12.47
C LYS A 15 -1.33 19.72 -12.38
N LEU A 16 -0.61 19.37 -11.31
CA LEU A 16 -0.12 18.02 -11.09
C LEU A 16 -1.27 17.03 -10.90
N VAL A 17 -2.29 17.40 -10.13
CA VAL A 17 -3.48 16.57 -9.89
C VAL A 17 -4.25 16.33 -11.19
N SER A 18 -4.46 17.36 -12.02
CA SER A 18 -5.14 17.19 -13.31
C SER A 18 -4.36 16.30 -14.26
N MET A 19 -3.05 16.52 -14.42
CA MET A 19 -2.18 15.70 -15.26
C MET A 19 -2.16 14.23 -14.82
N ARG A 20 -2.17 13.97 -13.50
CA ARG A 20 -2.23 12.61 -12.96
C ARG A 20 -3.55 11.93 -13.28
N LEU A 21 -4.67 12.64 -13.17
CA LEU A 21 -5.98 12.10 -13.48
C LEU A 21 -6.09 11.76 -14.98
N GLU A 22 -5.69 12.69 -15.86
CA GLU A 22 -5.68 12.48 -17.31
C GLU A 22 -4.79 11.29 -17.68
N TYR A 23 -3.57 11.22 -17.13
CA TYR A 23 -2.69 10.08 -17.34
C TYR A 23 -3.33 8.77 -16.88
N TRP A 24 -3.98 8.78 -15.72
CA TRP A 24 -4.62 7.58 -15.18
C TRP A 24 -5.78 7.10 -16.07
N LEU A 25 -6.61 8.01 -16.57
CA LEU A 25 -7.74 7.67 -17.45
C LEU A 25 -7.28 7.14 -18.82
N GLU A 26 -6.25 7.76 -19.40
CA GLU A 26 -5.80 7.44 -20.75
C GLU A 26 -4.83 6.25 -20.80
N HIS A 27 -4.00 6.06 -19.78
CA HIS A 27 -2.85 5.14 -19.85
C HIS A 27 -2.81 4.06 -18.76
N ASN A 28 -3.73 4.08 -17.78
CA ASN A 28 -3.63 3.23 -16.60
C ASN A 28 -4.91 2.43 -16.35
N VAL A 29 -6.06 3.08 -16.15
CA VAL A 29 -7.32 2.40 -15.84
C VAL A 29 -7.67 1.37 -16.93
N PHE A 30 -8.15 0.20 -16.50
CA PHE A 30 -8.50 -0.93 -17.36
C PHE A 30 -7.39 -1.53 -18.23
N THR A 31 -6.14 -1.06 -18.10
CA THR A 31 -4.98 -1.77 -18.65
C THR A 31 -4.77 -3.10 -17.92
N PHE A 32 -3.97 -3.99 -18.52
CA PHE A 32 -3.58 -5.24 -17.87
C PHE A 32 -2.94 -5.00 -16.49
N GLN A 33 -2.11 -3.97 -16.37
CA GLN A 33 -1.43 -3.58 -15.13
C GLN A 33 -2.45 -3.17 -14.07
N TRP A 34 -3.51 -2.45 -14.44
CA TRP A 34 -4.57 -2.07 -13.52
C TRP A 34 -5.36 -3.28 -13.02
N TRP A 35 -5.71 -4.22 -13.89
CA TRP A 35 -6.36 -5.47 -13.50
C TRP A 35 -5.48 -6.35 -12.62
N LEU A 36 -4.16 -6.37 -12.88
CA LEU A 36 -3.19 -7.04 -12.02
C LEU A 36 -3.15 -6.40 -10.63
N LEU A 37 -3.09 -5.06 -10.54
CA LEU A 37 -3.16 -4.33 -9.28
C LEU A 37 -4.46 -4.60 -8.52
N LEU A 38 -5.60 -4.64 -9.22
CA LEU A 38 -6.89 -4.97 -8.61
C LEU A 38 -6.88 -6.40 -8.06
N THR A 39 -6.35 -7.35 -8.83
CA THR A 39 -6.25 -8.76 -8.43
C THR A 39 -5.36 -8.93 -7.20
N ILE A 40 -4.20 -8.26 -7.19
CA ILE A 40 -3.27 -8.23 -6.07
C ILE A 40 -3.91 -7.62 -4.82
N LEU A 41 -4.81 -6.65 -4.96
CA LEU A 41 -5.56 -6.14 -3.83
C LEU A 41 -6.62 -7.14 -3.36
N VAL A 42 -7.46 -7.67 -4.25
CA VAL A 42 -8.67 -8.40 -3.86
C VAL A 42 -8.40 -9.85 -3.46
N VAL A 43 -7.56 -10.57 -4.23
CA VAL A 43 -7.35 -12.01 -4.04
C VAL A 43 -6.75 -12.34 -2.67
N PRO A 44 -5.70 -11.67 -2.18
CA PRO A 44 -5.17 -11.94 -0.85
C PRO A 44 -6.19 -11.78 0.28
N TRP A 45 -7.10 -10.80 0.18
CA TRP A 45 -8.17 -10.62 1.16
C TRP A 45 -9.18 -11.77 1.13
N LEU A 46 -9.56 -12.24 -0.06
CA LEU A 46 -10.42 -13.42 -0.20
C LEU A 46 -9.76 -14.66 0.40
N VAL A 47 -8.48 -14.89 0.08
CA VAL A 47 -7.70 -16.00 0.63
C VAL A 47 -7.59 -15.88 2.16
N TRP A 48 -7.20 -14.72 2.67
CA TRP A 48 -7.10 -14.47 4.11
C TRP A 48 -8.41 -14.74 4.84
N TRP A 49 -9.55 -14.34 4.26
CA TRP A 49 -10.85 -14.58 4.86
C TRP A 49 -11.16 -16.08 5.05
N LEU A 50 -10.66 -16.94 4.15
CA LEU A 50 -10.84 -18.40 4.25
C LEU A 50 -9.96 -19.01 5.36
N PHE A 51 -8.79 -18.44 5.64
CA PHE A 51 -7.81 -19.02 6.57
C PHE A 51 -7.74 -18.33 7.95
N VAL A 52 -8.31 -17.14 8.10
CA VAL A 52 -8.20 -16.38 9.36
C VAL A 52 -8.89 -17.08 10.53
N ASP A 53 -8.21 -17.14 11.68
CA ASP A 53 -8.80 -17.60 12.93
C ASP A 53 -9.93 -16.66 13.39
N LYS A 54 -11.18 -17.09 13.14
CA LYS A 54 -12.39 -16.35 13.48
C LYS A 54 -12.54 -16.09 14.98
N LYS A 55 -11.93 -16.89 15.86
CA LYS A 55 -12.00 -16.68 17.31
C LYS A 55 -11.20 -15.46 17.76
N ASN A 56 -10.09 -15.17 17.07
CA ASN A 56 -9.17 -14.09 17.40
C ASN A 56 -9.18 -12.96 16.36
N ILE A 57 -10.18 -12.95 15.45
CA ILE A 57 -10.22 -12.04 14.31
C ILE A 57 -10.14 -10.56 14.70
N SER A 58 -10.73 -10.17 15.83
CA SER A 58 -10.65 -8.79 16.33
C SER A 58 -9.22 -8.35 16.65
N ARG A 59 -8.41 -9.24 17.25
CA ARG A 59 -6.99 -8.98 17.55
C ARG A 59 -6.16 -8.94 16.27
N ILE A 60 -6.43 -9.84 15.33
CA ILE A 60 -5.74 -9.91 14.04
C ILE A 60 -6.03 -8.64 13.22
N LEU A 61 -7.29 -8.22 13.15
CA LEU A 61 -7.69 -6.99 12.47
C LEU A 61 -7.10 -5.76 13.15
N LEU A 62 -7.08 -5.69 14.49
CA LEU A 62 -6.45 -4.58 15.21
C LEU A 62 -4.95 -4.49 14.86
N PHE A 63 -4.24 -5.62 14.88
CA PHE A 63 -2.85 -5.69 14.45
C PHE A 63 -2.68 -5.21 13.00
N GLY A 64 -3.51 -5.73 12.09
CA GLY A 64 -3.55 -5.32 10.69
C GLY A 64 -3.71 -3.82 10.54
N CYS A 65 -4.77 -3.23 11.13
CA CYS A 65 -5.07 -1.80 11.05
C CYS A 65 -3.92 -0.92 11.59
N LEU A 66 -3.30 -1.28 12.71
CA LEU A 66 -2.14 -0.53 13.23
C LEU A 66 -0.96 -0.59 12.27
N LEU A 67 -0.71 -1.76 11.67
CA LEU A 67 0.32 -1.92 10.67
C LEU A 67 -0.01 -1.16 9.37
N MET A 68 -1.29 -1.10 8.96
CA MET A 68 -1.73 -0.32 7.79
C MET A 68 -1.34 1.15 7.93
N ILE A 69 -1.59 1.73 9.11
CA ILE A 69 -1.23 3.12 9.40
C ILE A 69 0.28 3.31 9.26
N LEU A 70 1.08 2.41 9.83
CA LEU A 70 2.54 2.47 9.73
C LEU A 70 3.02 2.39 8.28
N VAL A 71 2.50 1.42 7.51
CA VAL A 71 2.87 1.22 6.10
C VAL A 71 2.49 2.44 5.26
N LEU A 72 1.31 3.02 5.47
CA LEU A 72 0.89 4.23 4.73
C LEU A 72 1.78 5.44 5.01
N ILE A 73 2.20 5.64 6.27
CA ILE A 73 3.12 6.72 6.63
C ILE A 73 4.50 6.49 5.99
N MET A 74 5.00 5.25 5.99
CA MET A 74 6.27 4.91 5.35
C MET A 74 6.22 5.09 3.83
N ASP A 75 5.11 4.72 3.19
CA ASP A 75 4.91 4.91 1.75
C ASP A 75 4.90 6.40 1.39
N ASP A 76 4.15 7.21 2.14
CA ASP A 76 4.13 8.66 1.94
C ASP A 76 5.52 9.27 2.09
N LEU A 77 6.25 8.90 3.15
CA LEU A 77 7.60 9.41 3.35
C LEU A 77 8.52 9.01 2.20
N GLY A 78 8.41 7.78 1.69
CA GLY A 78 9.23 7.33 0.57
C GLY A 78 8.92 8.07 -0.72
N VAL A 79 7.64 8.29 -1.03
CA VAL A 79 7.20 9.05 -2.21
C VAL A 79 7.60 10.53 -2.09
N GLU A 80 7.39 11.16 -0.93
CA GLU A 80 7.77 12.56 -0.69
C GLU A 80 9.29 12.76 -0.76
N LEU A 81 10.06 11.82 -0.22
CA LEU A 81 11.53 11.82 -0.33
C LEU A 81 12.05 11.38 -1.71
N GLN A 82 11.16 11.09 -2.67
CA GLN A 82 11.51 10.64 -4.02
C GLN A 82 12.33 9.33 -4.04
N LEU A 83 12.19 8.48 -3.04
CA LEU A 83 12.85 7.18 -2.99
C LEU A 83 12.24 6.20 -4.01
N TRP A 84 10.95 6.36 -4.33
CA TRP A 84 10.26 5.64 -5.39
C TRP A 84 9.09 6.46 -5.94
N SER A 85 8.58 6.03 -7.10
CA SER A 85 7.38 6.58 -7.72
C SER A 85 6.63 5.50 -8.48
N TYR A 86 5.30 5.69 -8.62
CA TYR A 86 4.43 4.69 -9.21
C TYR A 86 3.89 5.14 -10.55
N ARG A 87 4.23 4.39 -11.61
CA ARG A 87 3.68 4.60 -12.95
C ARG A 87 2.23 4.11 -13.06
N TYR A 88 1.95 2.96 -12.46
CA TYR A 88 0.62 2.36 -12.44
C TYR A 88 0.05 2.42 -11.03
N GLN A 89 -1.25 2.71 -10.93
CA GLN A 89 -1.94 3.03 -9.68
C GLN A 89 -3.38 2.57 -9.81
N LEU A 90 -3.91 1.93 -8.77
CA LEU A 90 -5.28 1.44 -8.79
C LEU A 90 -6.29 2.60 -8.75
N VAL A 91 -5.96 3.66 -8.00
CA VAL A 91 -6.73 4.90 -7.84
C VAL A 91 -5.85 6.11 -8.10
N SER A 92 -6.40 7.16 -8.71
CA SER A 92 -5.66 8.37 -9.12
C SER A 92 -5.54 9.43 -8.02
N ILE A 93 -6.38 9.36 -6.99
CA ILE A 93 -6.51 10.42 -5.95
C ILE A 93 -5.29 10.44 -5.04
N LEU A 94 -4.79 9.27 -4.66
CA LEU A 94 -3.64 9.12 -3.76
C LEU A 94 -2.52 8.44 -4.52
N PRO A 95 -1.30 9.00 -4.51
CA PRO A 95 -0.20 8.49 -5.30
C PRO A 95 0.45 7.24 -4.66
N ARG A 96 -0.37 6.28 -4.20
CA ARG A 96 0.07 5.12 -3.40
C ARG A 96 -0.13 3.83 -4.17
N LEU A 97 0.68 2.82 -3.87
CA LEU A 97 0.50 1.48 -4.41
C LEU A 97 -0.33 0.61 -3.47
N ILE A 98 -1.57 1.08 -3.21
CA ILE A 98 -2.49 0.47 -2.23
C ILE A 98 -2.70 -1.03 -2.42
N SER A 99 -2.59 -1.53 -3.65
CA SER A 99 -2.65 -2.95 -3.97
C SER A 99 -1.57 -3.77 -3.26
N ILE A 100 -0.34 -3.28 -3.22
CA ILE A 100 0.76 -3.99 -2.55
C ILE A 100 0.68 -3.75 -1.04
N ASP A 101 0.51 -2.50 -0.63
CA ASP A 101 0.49 -2.11 0.78
C ASP A 101 -0.62 -2.85 1.53
N GLN A 102 -1.84 -2.78 1.02
CA GLN A 102 -3.02 -3.29 1.72
C GLN A 102 -3.40 -4.70 1.26
N GLY A 103 -2.99 -5.11 0.07
CA GLY A 103 -3.28 -6.45 -0.46
C GLY A 103 -2.25 -7.48 -0.03
N ILE A 104 -0.95 -7.23 -0.21
CA ILE A 104 0.09 -8.21 0.10
C ILE A 104 0.65 -7.99 1.51
N ILE A 105 1.23 -6.81 1.76
CA ILE A 105 2.02 -6.58 2.97
C ILE A 105 1.16 -6.85 4.21
N ILE A 106 -0.02 -6.23 4.29
CA ILE A 106 -0.87 -6.34 5.47
C ILE A 106 -1.45 -7.74 5.66
N ILE A 107 -1.91 -8.39 4.59
CA ILE A 107 -2.45 -9.74 4.65
C ILE A 107 -1.39 -10.74 5.14
N PHE A 108 -0.17 -10.68 4.60
CA PHE A 108 0.90 -11.59 4.98
C PHE A 108 1.34 -11.37 6.42
N HIS A 109 1.42 -10.12 6.89
CA HIS A 109 1.77 -9.84 8.27
C HIS A 109 0.66 -10.26 9.25
N MET A 110 -0.61 -10.09 8.89
CA MET A 110 -1.72 -10.64 9.68
C MET A 110 -1.67 -12.17 9.73
N ALA A 111 -1.29 -12.83 8.62
CA ALA A 111 -1.08 -14.27 8.59
C ALA A 111 0.09 -14.70 9.50
N ILE A 112 1.22 -13.98 9.47
CA ILE A 112 2.36 -14.22 10.36
C ILE A 112 1.94 -14.04 11.82
N TYR A 113 1.18 -13.00 12.13
CA TYR A 113 0.68 -12.74 13.47
C TYR A 113 -0.17 -13.90 14.02
N GLN A 114 -1.05 -14.49 13.21
CA GLN A 114 -1.86 -15.62 13.67
C GLN A 114 -1.08 -16.94 13.76
N PHE A 115 -0.14 -17.21 12.85
CA PHE A 115 0.55 -18.51 12.79
C PHE A 115 1.78 -18.60 13.70
N PHE A 116 2.36 -17.46 14.09
CA PHE A 116 3.57 -17.42 14.93
C PHE A 116 3.33 -16.67 16.24
N PRO A 117 2.60 -17.26 17.21
CA PRO A 117 2.22 -16.57 18.45
C PRO A 117 3.38 -16.29 19.42
N LYS A 118 4.55 -16.92 19.21
CA LYS A 118 5.74 -16.68 20.03
C LYS A 118 6.61 -15.59 19.41
N TRP A 119 7.06 -14.64 20.24
CA TRP A 119 7.90 -13.51 19.81
C TRP A 119 9.10 -13.89 18.93
N LYS A 120 9.87 -14.92 19.31
CA LYS A 120 11.04 -15.34 18.53
C LYS A 120 10.66 -15.82 17.12
N SER A 121 9.64 -16.67 17.01
CA SER A 121 9.19 -17.18 15.70
C SER A 121 8.51 -16.09 14.87
N PHE A 122 7.78 -15.17 15.52
CA PHE A 122 7.18 -14.01 14.86
C PHE A 122 8.26 -13.13 14.22
N LEU A 123 9.30 -12.78 14.97
CA LEU A 123 10.40 -11.95 14.46
C LEU A 123 11.13 -12.64 13.31
N ILE A 124 11.44 -13.94 13.43
CA ILE A 124 12.09 -14.70 12.36
C ILE A 124 11.21 -14.70 11.10
N ALA A 125 9.91 -14.96 11.23
CA ALA A 125 8.99 -14.97 10.09
C ALA A 125 8.90 -13.60 9.39
N ASN A 126 8.86 -12.50 10.15
CA ASN A 126 8.88 -11.15 9.57
C ASN A 126 10.21 -10.80 8.90
N ILE A 127 11.35 -11.23 9.45
CA ILE A 127 12.66 -11.04 8.80
C ILE A 127 12.73 -11.81 7.47
N VAL A 128 12.28 -13.07 7.46
CA VAL A 128 12.21 -13.86 6.23
C VAL A 128 11.31 -13.17 5.21
N MET A 129 10.15 -12.68 5.64
CA MET A 129 9.24 -11.91 4.78
C MET A 129 9.93 -10.65 4.23
N ALA A 130 10.63 -9.88 5.06
CA ALA A 130 11.34 -8.68 4.62
C ALA A 130 12.44 -9.00 3.59
N ILE A 131 13.17 -10.10 3.75
CA ILE A 131 14.20 -10.54 2.79
C ILE A 131 13.58 -10.95 1.45
N VAL A 132 12.41 -11.60 1.47
CA VAL A 132 11.72 -12.04 0.23
C VAL A 132 11.19 -10.85 -0.57
N PHE A 133 10.89 -9.73 0.09
CA PHE A 133 10.30 -8.54 -0.52
C PHE A 133 11.27 -7.34 -0.63
N SER A 134 12.53 -7.54 -0.28
CA SER A 134 13.65 -6.61 -0.51
C SER A 134 14.16 -6.69 -1.94
#